data_AF-A0A2V7GIT1-F1
#
_entry.id   AF-A0A2V7GIT1-F1
#
_cell.length_a   1.000
_cell.length_b   1.000
_cell.length_c   1.000
_cell.angle_alpha   90.00
_cell.angle_beta   90.00
_cell.angle_gamma   90.00
#
_symmetry.space_group_name_H-M   'P 1'
#
loop_
_entity.id
_entity.type
_entity.pdbx_description
1 polymer ?
#
loop_
_entity_poly.entity_id
_entity_poly.type
_entity_poly.pdbx_seq_one_letter_code
_entity_poly.pdbx_strand_id
1 'polypeptide(L)'
;MTTACRHGLFVAAFTLAACHPDSTGVAPEALAIAPLASITVEDAPRYSDWSAPVNLGAPVNTSFIDQGADISRDGLSLYYFCGNCPDTFGNADIWVAHRLNVDAPWQTPQRLGANVNSPANETAPRLSIDGHRLYFTSDRSGGFGGTDIYVSRRRDKRDDQGWEPAVNLGSGVNTSAGDAQPAPFEDEATGTTLLYF
;
A
#
# COMPACT_ATOMS: atom_id res chain seq x y z
N MET A 1 -12.09 -36.31 -29.75
CA MET A 1 -11.50 -35.20 -30.53
C MET A 1 -12.62 -34.27 -30.92
N THR A 2 -12.75 -33.14 -30.24
CA THR A 2 -13.82 -32.16 -30.47
C THR A 2 -13.16 -30.84 -30.85
N THR A 3 -13.30 -30.44 -32.11
CA THR A 3 -12.75 -29.21 -32.66
C THR A 3 -13.68 -28.05 -32.32
N ALA A 4 -13.20 -27.09 -31.51
CA ALA A 4 -13.93 -25.86 -31.24
C ALA A 4 -13.59 -24.80 -32.32
N CYS A 5 -14.61 -24.32 -33.01
CA CYS A 5 -14.51 -23.27 -34.03
C CYS A 5 -14.56 -21.88 -33.35
N ARG A 6 -13.54 -21.03 -33.52
CA ARG A 6 -13.55 -19.63 -33.02
C ARG A 6 -13.95 -18.68 -34.15
N HIS A 7 -15.06 -17.96 -33.96
CA HIS A 7 -15.46 -16.86 -34.84
C HIS A 7 -14.76 -15.58 -34.39
N GLY A 8 -13.90 -15.03 -35.24
CA GLY A 8 -13.29 -13.70 -35.06
C GLY A 8 -14.11 -12.64 -35.79
N LEU A 9 -14.53 -11.59 -35.08
CA LEU A 9 -15.20 -10.43 -35.66
C LEU A 9 -14.14 -9.46 -36.21
N PHE A 10 -14.10 -9.26 -37.52
CA PHE A 10 -13.26 -8.24 -38.17
C PHE A 10 -14.01 -6.91 -38.24
N VAL A 11 -13.45 -5.85 -37.66
CA VAL A 11 -13.90 -4.47 -37.89
C VAL A 11 -12.92 -3.83 -38.87
N ALA A 12 -13.39 -3.53 -40.08
CA ALA A 12 -12.63 -2.80 -41.09
C ALA A 12 -12.93 -1.30 -40.99
N ALA A 13 -11.89 -0.49 -40.80
CA ALA A 13 -11.98 0.96 -40.92
C ALA A 13 -11.66 1.36 -42.37
N PHE A 14 -12.58 2.07 -43.03
CA PHE A 14 -12.34 2.66 -44.35
C PHE A 14 -11.80 4.08 -44.21
N THR A 15 -10.65 4.36 -44.82
CA THR A 15 -10.16 5.72 -45.01
C THR A 15 -10.65 6.26 -46.35
N LEU A 16 -11.31 7.42 -46.33
CA LEU A 16 -11.62 8.20 -47.54
C LEU A 16 -10.40 9.05 -47.90
N ALA A 17 -9.80 8.80 -49.06
CA ALA A 17 -8.79 9.67 -49.64
C ALA A 17 -9.46 10.69 -50.58
N ALA A 18 -9.25 11.98 -50.34
CA ALA A 18 -9.64 13.04 -51.27
C ALA A 18 -8.56 13.23 -52.35
N CYS A 19 -8.95 13.24 -53.62
CA CYS A 19 -8.06 13.47 -54.75
C CYS A 19 -7.77 14.97 -54.95
N HIS A 20 -6.50 15.35 -55.11
CA HIS A 20 -6.09 16.63 -55.67
C HIS A 20 -5.50 16.39 -57.08
N PRO A 21 -5.81 17.20 -58.10
CA PRO A 21 -5.20 17.07 -59.42
C PRO A 21 -3.82 17.74 -59.37
N ASP A 22 -2.76 16.93 -59.49
CA ASP A 22 -1.45 17.25 -60.08
C ASP A 22 -0.47 16.12 -59.72
N SER A 23 -0.52 15.06 -60.51
CA SER A 23 0.31 13.86 -60.34
C SER A 23 1.68 14.03 -61.02
N THR A 24 2.72 14.30 -60.24
CA THR A 24 4.08 13.89 -60.61
C THR A 24 4.28 12.46 -60.13
N GLY A 25 4.44 11.54 -61.09
CA GLY A 25 4.37 10.09 -60.89
C GLY A 25 5.53 9.48 -60.10
N VAL A 26 5.55 9.69 -58.78
CA VAL A 26 6.29 8.86 -57.83
C VAL A 26 5.29 8.37 -56.79
N ALA A 27 5.05 7.06 -56.76
CA ALA A 27 4.23 6.44 -55.72
C ALA A 27 4.88 6.71 -54.36
N PRO A 28 4.14 7.16 -53.33
CA PRO A 28 4.70 7.26 -51.99
C PRO A 28 5.07 5.85 -51.52
N GLU A 29 6.27 5.67 -50.99
CA GLU A 29 6.65 4.44 -50.31
C GLU A 29 5.58 4.13 -49.26
N ALA A 30 4.97 2.94 -49.36
CA ALA A 30 4.01 2.49 -48.38
C ALA A 30 4.71 2.41 -47.02
N LEU A 31 4.35 3.30 -46.09
CA LEU A 31 4.69 3.10 -44.68
C LEU A 31 4.09 1.76 -44.27
N ALA A 32 4.96 0.77 -44.05
CA ALA A 32 4.57 -0.49 -43.47
C ALA A 32 4.03 -0.20 -42.06
N ILE A 33 2.72 -0.40 -41.86
CA ILE A 33 2.15 -0.48 -40.52
C ILE A 33 2.71 -1.78 -39.94
N ALA A 34 3.72 -1.65 -39.07
CA ALA A 34 4.15 -2.77 -38.25
C ALA A 34 2.92 -3.22 -37.43
N PRO A 35 2.59 -4.52 -37.41
CA PRO A 35 1.54 -4.99 -36.52
C PRO A 35 1.95 -4.62 -35.10
N LEU A 36 1.03 -4.03 -34.33
CA LEU A 36 1.18 -3.97 -32.88
C LEU A 36 1.43 -5.41 -32.42
N ALA A 37 2.64 -5.69 -31.96
CA ALA A 37 2.94 -6.96 -31.31
C ALA A 37 1.88 -7.13 -30.23
N SER A 38 1.15 -8.24 -30.30
CA SER A 38 0.29 -8.65 -29.19
C SER A 38 1.23 -8.80 -28.01
N ILE A 39 1.10 -7.94 -26.99
CA ILE A 39 1.75 -8.19 -25.70
C ILE A 39 1.19 -9.54 -25.26
N THR A 40 1.98 -10.61 -25.41
CA THR A 40 1.65 -11.87 -24.78
C THR A 40 1.70 -11.62 -23.28
N VAL A 41 0.76 -12.19 -22.53
CA VAL A 41 0.65 -12.10 -21.06
C VAL A 41 1.78 -12.91 -20.39
N GLU A 42 2.97 -12.91 -20.98
CA GLU A 42 4.12 -13.70 -20.55
C GLU A 42 5.09 -12.90 -19.69
N ASP A 43 5.05 -11.56 -19.75
CA ASP A 43 5.89 -10.66 -18.96
C ASP A 43 5.25 -10.13 -17.67
N ALA A 44 4.00 -10.50 -17.36
CA ALA A 44 3.40 -10.18 -16.07
C ALA A 44 4.08 -11.02 -14.97
N PRO A 45 4.44 -10.43 -13.80
CA PRO A 45 4.98 -11.19 -12.69
C PRO A 45 4.05 -12.37 -12.37
N ARG A 46 4.55 -13.59 -12.56
CA ARG A 46 3.83 -14.80 -12.15
C ARG A 46 4.01 -14.95 -10.65
N TYR A 47 3.04 -14.46 -9.89
CA TYR A 47 2.93 -14.79 -8.48
C TYR A 47 2.64 -16.29 -8.33
N SER A 48 3.12 -16.90 -7.26
CA SER A 48 2.68 -18.25 -6.90
C SER A 48 1.19 -18.23 -6.60
N ASP A 49 0.55 -19.40 -6.69
CA ASP A 49 -0.79 -19.56 -6.15
C ASP A 49 -0.81 -19.18 -4.65
N TRP A 50 -1.93 -18.63 -4.20
CA TRP A 50 -2.16 -18.37 -2.78
C TRP A 50 -2.11 -19.69 -2.00
N SER A 51 -1.37 -19.72 -0.88
CA SER A 51 -1.41 -20.84 0.05
C SER A 51 -2.56 -20.66 1.07
N ALA A 52 -2.84 -21.71 1.85
CA ALA A 52 -3.61 -21.54 3.07
C ALA A 52 -2.93 -20.52 4.00
N PRO A 53 -3.68 -19.70 4.75
CA PRO A 53 -3.11 -18.75 5.69
C PRO A 53 -2.37 -19.50 6.80
N VAL A 54 -1.19 -19.00 7.15
CA VAL A 54 -0.38 -19.53 8.26
C VAL A 54 -0.54 -18.58 9.45
N ASN A 55 -0.97 -19.11 10.58
CA ASN A 55 -1.02 -18.34 11.82
C ASN A 55 0.41 -18.03 12.29
N LEU A 56 0.73 -16.77 12.57
CA LEU A 56 2.08 -16.36 13.00
C LEU A 56 2.48 -16.93 14.37
N GLY A 57 1.50 -17.32 15.20
CA GLY A 57 1.70 -17.80 16.56
C GLY A 57 2.26 -16.72 17.49
N ALA A 58 2.56 -17.15 18.72
CA ALA A 58 3.31 -16.31 19.66
C ALA A 58 4.72 -16.03 19.10
N PRO A 59 5.31 -14.84 19.36
CA PRO A 59 4.80 -13.82 20.28
C PRO A 59 3.87 -12.78 19.63
N VAL A 60 3.62 -12.84 18.32
CA VAL A 60 2.82 -11.83 17.60
C VAL A 60 1.31 -12.03 17.81
N ASN A 61 0.80 -13.23 17.54
CA ASN A 61 -0.60 -13.57 17.81
C ASN A 61 -0.74 -13.95 19.28
N THR A 62 -1.35 -13.06 20.04
CA THR A 62 -1.63 -13.21 21.47
C THR A 62 -3.07 -13.66 21.70
N SER A 63 -3.49 -13.73 22.97
CA SER A 63 -4.91 -13.88 23.33
C SER A 63 -5.69 -12.56 23.35
N PHE A 64 -5.01 -11.44 23.09
CA PHE A 64 -5.60 -10.09 23.03
C PHE A 64 -6.00 -9.74 21.59
N ILE A 65 -6.22 -8.45 21.32
CA ILE A 65 -6.60 -7.98 19.98
C ILE A 65 -5.33 -7.60 19.22
N ASP A 66 -4.85 -8.46 18.32
CA ASP A 66 -3.72 -8.16 17.43
C ASP A 66 -4.23 -7.92 16.01
N GLN A 67 -4.24 -6.66 15.56
CA GLN A 67 -4.89 -6.27 14.31
C GLN A 67 -4.17 -5.14 13.58
N GLY A 68 -4.60 -4.90 12.34
CA GLY A 68 -4.10 -3.79 11.53
C GLY A 68 -2.64 -3.95 11.10
N ALA A 69 -2.15 -5.19 11.00
CA ALA A 69 -0.76 -5.48 10.65
C ALA A 69 -0.32 -4.82 9.34
N ASP A 70 0.91 -4.32 9.31
CA ASP A 70 1.62 -3.79 8.15
C ASP A 70 3.11 -4.11 8.26
N ILE A 71 3.76 -4.43 7.14
CA ILE A 71 5.13 -4.96 7.14
C ILE A 71 6.07 -4.05 6.36
N SER A 72 7.27 -3.84 6.88
CA SER A 72 8.31 -3.07 6.19
C SER A 72 8.67 -3.69 4.84
N ARG A 73 9.19 -2.86 3.92
CA ARG A 73 9.53 -3.29 2.56
C ARG A 73 10.58 -4.40 2.49
N ASP A 74 11.51 -4.45 3.45
CA ASP A 74 12.49 -5.54 3.59
C ASP A 74 11.91 -6.78 4.29
N GLY A 75 10.67 -6.70 4.76
CA GLY A 75 9.99 -7.76 5.45
C GLY A 75 10.46 -8.00 6.88
N LEU A 76 11.29 -7.14 7.48
CA LEU A 76 11.95 -7.43 8.76
C LEU A 76 11.26 -6.83 9.99
N SER A 77 10.34 -5.88 9.78
CA SER A 77 9.59 -5.20 10.83
C SER A 77 8.09 -5.30 10.57
N LEU A 78 7.34 -5.82 11.52
CA LEU A 78 5.88 -5.94 11.47
C LEU A 78 5.25 -5.00 12.48
N TYR A 79 4.56 -3.99 11.99
CA TYR A 79 3.79 -3.06 12.79
C TYR A 79 2.36 -3.52 12.90
N TYR A 80 1.76 -3.42 14.07
CA TYR A 80 0.37 -3.77 14.31
C TYR A 80 -0.09 -3.04 15.57
N PHE A 81 -1.39 -2.99 15.82
CA PHE A 81 -1.87 -2.54 17.13
C PHE A 81 -2.23 -3.73 17.99
N CYS A 82 -1.90 -3.65 19.28
CA CYS A 82 -2.46 -4.55 20.28
C CYS A 82 -3.49 -3.83 21.14
N GLY A 83 -4.73 -4.31 21.14
CA GLY A 83 -5.82 -3.85 21.98
C GLY A 83 -5.98 -4.71 23.24
N ASN A 84 -6.14 -4.07 24.39
CA ASN A 84 -6.21 -4.68 25.73
C ASN A 84 -4.96 -5.47 26.14
N CYS A 85 -3.81 -5.25 25.48
CA CYS A 85 -2.53 -5.77 25.93
C CYS A 85 -2.13 -5.18 27.30
N PRO A 86 -1.34 -5.90 28.12
CA PRO A 86 -0.71 -5.33 29.30
C PRO A 86 0.27 -4.19 28.93
N ASP A 87 0.53 -3.34 29.92
CA ASP A 87 1.53 -2.26 29.86
C ASP A 87 1.31 -1.22 28.77
N THR A 88 0.10 -1.06 28.23
CA THR A 88 -0.22 -0.02 27.23
C THR A 88 -0.34 1.38 27.84
N PHE A 89 -0.19 2.43 27.00
CA PHE A 89 -0.50 3.80 27.37
C PHE A 89 -2.02 4.03 27.39
N GLY A 90 -2.72 3.57 26.35
CA GLY A 90 -4.19 3.56 26.21
C GLY A 90 -4.78 2.14 26.18
N ASN A 91 -5.97 1.95 25.61
CA ASN A 91 -6.52 0.59 25.42
C ASN A 91 -5.98 -0.09 24.16
N ALA A 92 -5.44 0.67 23.20
CA ALA A 92 -4.79 0.16 22.01
C ALA A 92 -3.54 0.98 21.70
N ASP A 93 -2.41 0.28 21.56
CA ASP A 93 -1.13 0.90 21.17
C ASP A 93 -0.57 0.22 19.93
N ILE A 94 0.28 0.93 19.20
CA ILE A 94 1.06 0.38 18.09
C ILE A 94 2.34 -0.26 18.63
N TRP A 95 2.59 -1.48 18.17
CA TRP A 95 3.76 -2.30 18.46
C TRP A 95 4.51 -2.63 17.18
N VAL A 96 5.79 -2.97 17.31
CA VAL A 96 6.64 -3.49 16.24
C VAL A 96 7.26 -4.81 16.68
N ALA A 97 7.16 -5.83 15.83
CA ALA A 97 7.88 -7.09 15.98
C ALA A 97 9.00 -7.16 14.93
N HIS A 98 10.14 -7.73 15.30
CA HIS A 98 11.31 -7.86 14.43
C HIS A 98 11.63 -9.31 14.10
N ARG A 99 12.28 -9.53 12.97
CA ARG A 99 12.91 -10.82 12.66
C ARG A 99 14.25 -10.60 11.96
N LEU A 100 15.16 -11.56 12.12
CA LEU A 100 16.53 -11.44 11.62
C LEU A 100 16.62 -11.55 10.09
N ASN A 101 15.69 -12.26 9.47
CA ASN A 101 15.53 -12.43 8.03
C ASN A 101 14.09 -12.91 7.73
N VAL A 102 13.73 -13.02 6.46
CA VAL A 102 12.35 -13.35 6.03
C VAL A 102 11.88 -14.76 6.42
N ASP A 103 12.79 -15.65 6.78
CA ASP A 103 12.48 -17.03 7.21
C ASP A 103 12.63 -17.22 8.72
N ALA A 104 13.15 -16.21 9.44
CA ALA A 104 13.32 -16.26 10.89
C ALA A 104 11.98 -16.04 11.61
N PRO A 105 11.79 -16.66 12.80
CA PRO A 105 10.63 -16.37 13.63
C PRO A 105 10.63 -14.90 14.08
N TRP A 106 9.43 -14.38 14.32
CA TRP A 106 9.25 -13.07 14.95
C TRP A 106 9.77 -13.09 16.40
N GLN A 107 10.48 -12.05 16.77
CA GLN A 107 10.94 -11.78 18.12
C GLN A 107 9.82 -11.13 18.94
N THR A 108 10.02 -11.05 20.27
CA THR A 108 9.07 -10.40 21.18
C THR A 108 8.80 -8.96 20.73
N PRO A 109 7.54 -8.59 20.46
CA PRO A 109 7.18 -7.26 20.02
C PRO A 109 7.53 -6.19 21.05
N GLN A 110 7.83 -4.99 20.56
CA GLN A 110 8.10 -3.80 21.35
C GLN A 110 7.04 -2.75 21.07
N ARG A 111 6.47 -2.17 22.12
CA ARG A 111 5.57 -1.03 21.98
C ARG A 111 6.35 0.18 21.46
N LEU A 112 5.76 0.96 20.55
CA LEU A 112 6.35 2.22 20.13
C LEU A 112 6.29 3.27 21.25
N GLY A 113 7.27 4.18 21.27
CA GLY A 113 7.37 5.23 22.29
C GLY A 113 6.26 6.29 22.23
N ALA A 114 6.31 7.22 23.18
CA ALA A 114 5.32 8.30 23.37
C ALA A 114 5.22 9.32 22.21
N ASN A 115 6.13 9.23 21.24
CA ASN A 115 6.03 10.01 20.00
C ASN A 115 4.94 9.47 19.08
N VAL A 116 4.70 8.15 19.11
CA VAL A 116 3.67 7.47 18.32
C VAL A 116 2.49 7.06 19.15
N ASN A 117 2.66 6.59 20.39
CA ASN A 117 1.58 6.18 21.29
C ASN A 117 1.29 7.22 22.37
N SER A 118 0.10 7.18 22.96
CA SER A 118 -0.43 8.13 23.93
C SER A 118 -1.47 7.45 24.84
N PRO A 119 -2.04 8.14 25.84
CA PRO A 119 -3.16 7.59 26.60
C PRO A 119 -4.45 7.33 25.78
N ALA A 120 -4.49 7.77 24.53
CA ALA A 120 -5.58 7.50 23.59
C ALA A 120 -5.38 6.13 22.89
N ASN A 121 -6.26 5.79 21.96
CA ASN A 121 -6.18 4.56 21.17
C ASN A 121 -5.47 4.83 19.85
N GLU A 122 -4.35 4.16 19.61
CA GLU A 122 -3.64 4.18 18.35
C GLU A 122 -3.83 2.86 17.58
N THR A 123 -4.38 2.95 16.37
CA THR A 123 -4.78 1.78 15.57
C THR A 123 -4.41 1.92 14.09
N ALA A 124 -4.50 0.81 13.36
CA ALA A 124 -4.29 0.74 11.91
C ALA A 124 -2.98 1.40 11.41
N PRO A 125 -1.80 0.98 11.91
CA PRO A 125 -0.53 1.50 11.43
C PRO A 125 -0.31 1.19 9.95
N ARG A 126 0.21 2.16 9.19
CA ARG A 126 0.67 2.00 7.80
C ARG A 126 1.96 2.75 7.55
N LEU A 127 2.96 2.05 7.05
CA LEU A 127 4.20 2.63 6.58
C LEU A 127 4.03 3.24 5.19
N SER A 128 4.73 4.34 4.95
CA SER A 128 5.06 4.74 3.58
C SER A 128 6.02 3.73 2.96
N ILE A 129 6.01 3.61 1.63
CA ILE A 129 6.85 2.65 0.90
C ILE A 129 8.36 2.86 1.11
N ASP A 130 8.77 4.11 1.37
CA ASP A 130 10.15 4.48 1.69
C ASP A 130 10.53 4.17 3.16
N GLY A 131 9.53 3.86 4.00
CA GLY A 131 9.65 3.55 5.42
C GLY A 131 9.83 4.76 6.33
N HIS A 132 9.77 6.00 5.82
CA HIS A 132 10.06 7.21 6.59
C HIS A 132 8.83 7.84 7.28
N ARG A 133 7.63 7.35 6.98
CA ARG A 133 6.37 7.82 7.58
C ARG A 133 5.56 6.65 8.09
N LEU A 134 4.93 6.84 9.25
CA LEU A 134 3.93 5.94 9.81
C LEU A 134 2.63 6.72 9.95
N TYR A 135 1.65 6.34 9.15
CA TYR A 135 0.28 6.82 9.23
C TYR A 135 -0.51 5.91 10.18
N PHE A 136 -1.41 6.47 10.97
CA PHE A 136 -2.25 5.70 11.89
C PHE A 136 -3.49 6.48 12.29
N THR A 137 -4.47 5.77 12.84
CA THR A 137 -5.71 6.34 13.39
C THR A 137 -5.54 6.57 14.90
N SER A 138 -6.03 7.70 15.39
CA SER A 138 -6.04 8.01 16.82
C SER A 138 -7.25 8.83 17.25
N ASP A 139 -7.76 8.57 18.45
CA ASP A 139 -8.80 9.34 19.14
C ASP A 139 -8.23 10.33 20.19
N ARG A 140 -6.96 10.75 20.01
CA ARG A 140 -6.34 11.83 20.80
C ARG A 140 -7.20 13.09 20.81
N SER A 141 -7.23 13.74 21.97
CA SER A 141 -7.88 15.03 22.14
C SER A 141 -7.23 16.12 21.26
N GLY A 142 -8.04 17.11 20.86
CA GLY A 142 -7.59 18.20 19.98
C GLY A 142 -7.69 17.88 18.47
N GLY A 143 -8.23 16.72 18.13
CA GLY A 143 -8.61 16.35 16.76
C GLY A 143 -9.85 17.08 16.24
N PHE A 144 -10.25 16.73 15.01
CA PHE A 144 -11.39 17.29 14.30
C PHE A 144 -12.69 16.52 14.55
N GLY A 145 -12.59 15.22 14.84
CA GLY A 145 -13.74 14.35 15.09
C GLY A 145 -13.48 13.28 16.16
N GLY A 146 -14.17 12.14 16.05
CA GLY A 146 -14.05 11.01 16.98
C GLY A 146 -12.72 10.28 16.85
N THR A 147 -12.30 9.99 15.62
CA THR A 147 -10.94 9.51 15.31
C THR A 147 -10.40 10.31 14.15
N ASP A 148 -9.11 10.54 14.15
CA ASP A 148 -8.39 11.27 13.11
C ASP A 148 -7.19 10.47 12.63
N ILE A 149 -6.69 10.84 11.45
CA ILE A 149 -5.46 10.33 10.87
C ILE A 149 -4.29 11.22 11.28
N TYR A 150 -3.27 10.55 11.82
CA TYR A 150 -2.01 11.14 12.23
C TYR A 150 -0.87 10.55 11.40
N VAL A 151 0.24 11.28 11.34
CA VAL A 151 1.50 10.81 10.78
C VAL A 151 2.66 11.08 11.73
N SER A 152 3.50 10.10 11.94
CA SER A 152 4.83 10.27 12.53
C SER A 152 5.91 10.03 11.46
N ARG A 153 7.08 10.66 11.63
CA ARG A 153 8.20 10.60 10.70
C ARG A 153 9.44 10.05 11.39
N ARG A 154 10.36 9.48 10.63
CA ARG A 154 11.69 9.12 11.14
C ARG A 154 12.76 9.35 10.10
N ARG A 155 13.95 9.68 10.57
CA ARG A 155 15.11 9.90 9.69
C ARG A 155 15.76 8.59 9.26
N ASP A 156 15.97 7.66 10.18
CA ASP A 156 16.54 6.35 9.87
C ASP A 156 15.43 5.31 9.82
N LYS A 157 15.18 4.74 8.64
CA LYS A 157 14.16 3.71 8.44
C LYS A 157 14.50 2.36 9.08
N ARG A 158 15.71 2.21 9.61
CA ARG A 158 16.15 1.03 10.37
C ARG A 158 16.03 1.23 11.89
N ASP A 159 15.71 2.44 12.33
CA ASP A 159 15.38 2.71 13.72
C ASP A 159 13.86 2.72 13.87
N ASP A 160 13.29 1.58 14.27
CA ASP A 160 11.85 1.42 14.46
C ASP A 160 11.32 2.09 15.73
N GLN A 161 12.20 2.63 16.58
CA GLN A 161 11.86 3.41 17.77
C GLN A 161 12.13 4.91 17.59
N GLY A 162 12.87 5.30 16.55
CA GLY A 162 13.28 6.67 16.21
C GLY A 162 12.20 7.55 15.57
N TRP A 163 10.94 7.31 15.90
CA TRP A 163 9.80 8.11 15.43
C TRP A 163 9.77 9.49 16.09
N GLU A 164 9.45 10.52 15.32
CA GLU A 164 9.22 11.89 15.77
C GLU A 164 7.78 12.06 16.32
N PRO A 165 7.49 13.11 17.11
CA PRO A 165 6.14 13.36 17.61
C PRO A 165 5.10 13.36 16.48
N ALA A 166 4.01 12.62 16.66
CA ALA A 166 2.97 12.50 15.67
C ALA A 166 2.23 13.84 15.43
N VAL A 167 1.83 14.05 14.17
CA VAL A 167 1.15 15.25 13.71
C VAL A 167 -0.20 14.87 13.09
N ASN A 168 -1.27 15.53 13.52
CA ASN A 168 -2.60 15.40 12.91
C ASN A 168 -2.55 15.92 11.47
N LEU A 169 -3.15 15.22 10.50
CA LEU A 169 -3.09 15.62 9.08
C LEU A 169 -3.97 16.83 8.73
N GLY A 170 -4.72 17.38 9.69
CA GLY A 170 -5.50 18.60 9.51
C GLY A 170 -6.81 18.39 8.76
N SER A 171 -7.59 19.46 8.60
CA SER A 171 -8.96 19.43 8.06
C SER A 171 -9.06 19.14 6.55
N GLY A 172 -7.93 19.06 5.84
CA GLY A 172 -7.90 18.60 4.45
C GLY A 172 -8.00 17.08 4.32
N VAL A 173 -7.77 16.37 5.42
CA VAL A 173 -7.87 14.91 5.53
C VAL A 173 -8.95 14.56 6.54
N ASN A 174 -8.85 15.10 7.77
CA ASN A 174 -9.77 14.78 8.86
C ASN A 174 -11.02 15.65 8.82
N THR A 175 -12.17 15.03 9.09
CA THR A 175 -13.50 15.63 9.09
C THR A 175 -14.01 15.82 10.53
N SER A 176 -15.22 16.36 10.69
CA SER A 176 -15.87 16.44 12.00
C SER A 176 -16.46 15.09 12.48
N ALA A 177 -16.40 14.04 11.66
CA ALA A 177 -16.94 12.72 11.95
C ALA A 177 -15.84 11.80 12.49
N GLY A 178 -15.56 10.67 11.87
CA GLY A 178 -14.42 9.82 12.21
C GLY A 178 -13.73 9.40 10.94
N ASP A 179 -12.42 9.62 10.89
CA ASP A 179 -11.55 9.26 9.79
C ASP A 179 -10.53 8.24 10.31
N ALA A 180 -10.38 7.12 9.58
CA ALA A 180 -9.67 5.97 10.12
C ALA A 180 -9.07 5.10 9.01
N GLN A 181 -8.27 4.11 9.42
CA GLN A 181 -7.72 3.07 8.56
C GLN A 181 -7.00 3.66 7.33
N PRO A 182 -5.99 4.54 7.54
CA PRO A 182 -5.24 5.09 6.42
C PRO A 182 -4.71 3.97 5.52
N ALA A 183 -4.60 4.25 4.23
CA ALA A 183 -4.03 3.37 3.24
C ALA A 183 -3.17 4.24 2.29
N PRO A 184 -1.90 4.49 2.64
CA PRO A 184 -0.99 5.21 1.75
C PRO A 184 -0.71 4.36 0.52
N PHE A 185 -0.71 5.01 -0.64
CA PHE A 185 -0.35 4.43 -1.92
C PHE A 185 0.68 5.34 -2.58
N GLU A 186 1.73 4.75 -3.16
CA GLU A 186 2.70 5.49 -3.96
C GLU A 186 2.64 4.96 -5.39
N ASP A 187 2.33 5.85 -6.33
CA ASP A 187 2.44 5.55 -7.74
C ASP A 187 3.92 5.55 -8.14
N GLU A 188 4.46 4.37 -8.42
CA GLU A 188 5.87 4.20 -8.81
C GLU A 188 6.24 4.96 -10.10
N ALA A 189 5.29 5.18 -11.01
CA ALA A 189 5.55 5.87 -12.27
C ALA A 189 5.70 7.38 -12.10
N THR A 190 4.96 7.97 -11.14
CA THR A 190 4.92 9.42 -10.94
C THR A 190 5.61 9.87 -9.65
N GLY A 191 5.88 8.96 -8.72
CA GLY A 191 6.30 9.27 -7.35
C GLY A 191 5.22 9.95 -6.51
N THR A 192 3.96 9.94 -6.99
CA THR A 192 2.85 10.59 -6.29
C THR A 192 2.40 9.72 -5.12
N THR A 193 2.45 10.27 -3.91
CA THR A 193 1.81 9.66 -2.75
C THR A 193 0.34 10.08 -2.66
N LEU A 194 -0.55 9.10 -2.67
CA LEU A 194 -1.97 9.25 -2.37
C LEU A 194 -2.27 8.64 -0.99
N LEU A 195 -3.30 9.15 -0.32
CA LEU A 195 -3.79 8.61 0.94
C LEU A 195 -5.29 8.35 0.80
N TYR A 196 -5.68 7.09 1.00
CA TYR A 196 -7.09 6.66 1.08
C TYR A 196 -7.45 6.39 2.55
N PHE A 197 -8.71 6.64 2.93
CA PHE A 197 -9.24 6.46 4.29
C PHE A 197 -10.77 6.61 4.30
#